data_AF-A0A654DZE7-F1
#
_entry.id   AF-A0A654DZE7-F1
#
_cell.length_a   1.000
_cell.length_b   1.000
_cell.length_c   1.000
_cell.angle_alpha   90.00
_cell.angle_beta   90.00
_cell.angle_gamma   90.00
#
_symmetry.space_group_name_H-M   'P 1'
#
loop_
_entity.id
_entity.type
_entity.pdbx_description
1 polymer ?
#
loop_
_entity_poly.entity_id
_entity_poly.type
_entity_poly.pdbx_seq_one_letter_code
_entity_poly.pdbx_strand_id
1 'polypeptide(L)'
;MKQSFYILLIWVTLAYACDPCADCGEPLRYDPTVKMIFINQDSADVLNDSIQFNKDSIATNTALRKVNTDSMKVLQDSLIIVDTLVAAGKEEYIEVQDLFNKTIDSLSIVSDSLSSYSKQLTAINTELTKILTVINKGTVQLQHTSILENGAELSYEDSTTSFRLPLLLASNQTSYRITIDGIDYSIAFTYETFESIDKARVAKVSAGNLEVLSHSFDSLTLNCPSDCISDDATVTVYF
;
A
#
# COMPACT_ATOMS: atom_id res chain seq x y z
N MET A 1 -32.14 -77.88 2.31
CA MET A 1 -31.42 -76.80 3.04
C MET A 1 -30.00 -76.59 2.49
N LYS A 2 -29.84 -76.26 1.20
CA LYS A 2 -28.52 -75.87 0.64
C LYS A 2 -28.58 -74.69 -0.35
N GLN A 3 -29.77 -74.28 -0.80
CA GLN A 3 -29.92 -73.13 -1.72
C GLN A 3 -30.05 -71.76 -1.01
N SER A 4 -30.54 -71.71 0.23
CA SER A 4 -30.69 -70.45 0.96
C SER A 4 -29.37 -69.84 1.45
N PHE A 5 -28.28 -70.62 1.44
CA PHE A 5 -26.96 -70.14 1.91
C PHE A 5 -26.17 -69.40 0.81
N TYR A 6 -26.42 -69.72 -0.47
CA TYR A 6 -25.74 -69.08 -1.60
C TYR A 6 -26.30 -67.69 -1.92
N ILE A 7 -27.60 -67.46 -1.69
CA ILE A 7 -28.22 -66.14 -1.89
C ILE A 7 -27.70 -65.15 -0.85
N LEU A 8 -27.47 -65.60 0.38
CA LEU A 8 -26.92 -64.77 1.46
C LEU A 8 -25.45 -64.37 1.20
N LEU A 9 -24.67 -65.23 0.56
CA LEU A 9 -23.28 -64.96 0.18
C LEU A 9 -23.15 -63.93 -0.95
N ILE A 10 -24.12 -63.87 -1.87
CA ILE A 10 -24.16 -62.87 -2.95
C ILE A 10 -24.52 -61.47 -2.42
N TRP A 11 -25.39 -61.39 -1.41
CA TRP A 11 -25.72 -60.11 -0.76
C TRP A 11 -24.56 -59.57 0.09
N VAL A 12 -23.75 -60.44 0.69
CA VAL A 12 -22.56 -60.03 1.46
C VAL A 12 -21.42 -59.56 0.56
N THR A 13 -21.29 -60.06 -0.67
CA THR A 13 -20.26 -59.60 -1.62
C THR A 13 -20.66 -58.35 -2.41
N LEU A 14 -21.96 -58.11 -2.65
CA LEU A 14 -22.45 -56.84 -3.22
C LEU A 14 -22.40 -55.68 -2.23
N ALA A 15 -22.47 -55.94 -0.92
CA ALA A 15 -22.28 -54.92 0.11
C ALA A 15 -20.81 -54.49 0.28
N TYR A 16 -19.85 -55.28 -0.22
CA TYR A 16 -18.41 -54.98 -0.19
C TYR A 16 -17.88 -54.34 -1.49
N ALA A 17 -18.72 -54.19 -2.52
CA ALA A 17 -18.39 -53.46 -3.74
C ALA A 17 -18.86 -52.00 -3.72
N CYS A 18 -19.70 -51.62 -2.76
CA CYS A 18 -19.81 -50.22 -2.35
C CYS A 18 -18.78 -50.00 -1.27
N ASP A 19 -17.56 -49.64 -1.68
CA ASP A 19 -16.61 -48.99 -0.80
C ASP A 19 -17.36 -47.80 -0.17
N PRO A 20 -17.67 -47.82 1.15
CA PRO A 20 -18.17 -46.62 1.77
C PRO A 20 -17.05 -45.62 1.60
N CYS A 21 -17.29 -44.53 0.88
CA CYS A 21 -16.38 -43.39 0.87
C CYS A 21 -16.34 -42.83 2.30
N ALA A 22 -15.61 -43.51 3.19
CA ALA A 22 -15.25 -43.10 4.53
C ALA A 22 -14.18 -42.00 4.49
N ASP A 23 -13.74 -41.66 3.28
CA ASP A 23 -12.90 -40.51 2.94
C ASP A 23 -13.57 -39.72 1.80
N CYS A 24 -14.89 -39.50 1.89
CA CYS A 24 -15.42 -38.25 1.38
C CYS A 24 -14.79 -37.15 2.24
N GLY A 25 -13.57 -36.74 1.87
CA GLY A 25 -12.90 -35.57 2.42
C GLY A 25 -13.91 -34.44 2.53
N GLU A 26 -13.75 -33.63 3.58
CA GLU A 26 -14.70 -32.59 3.99
C GLU A 26 -15.47 -31.97 2.81
N PRO A 27 -16.81 -31.84 2.91
CA PRO A 27 -17.60 -31.30 1.82
C PRO A 27 -17.05 -29.94 1.40
N LEU A 28 -16.66 -29.83 0.13
CA LEU A 28 -16.55 -28.59 -0.68
C LEU A 28 -16.46 -27.32 0.16
N ARG A 29 -15.25 -26.88 0.52
CA ARG A 29 -15.06 -25.58 1.17
C ARG A 29 -14.07 -24.72 0.41
N TYR A 30 -14.52 -24.15 -0.70
CA TYR A 30 -14.01 -22.88 -1.20
C TYR A 30 -15.18 -22.12 -1.83
N ASP A 31 -15.72 -21.14 -1.09
CA ASP A 31 -16.56 -20.11 -1.68
C ASP A 31 -15.64 -19.23 -2.55
N PRO A 32 -15.93 -19.02 -3.85
CA PRO A 32 -15.08 -18.23 -4.72
C PRO A 32 -14.95 -16.83 -4.14
N THR A 33 -13.72 -16.32 -4.06
CA THR A 33 -13.46 -14.97 -3.55
C THR A 33 -12.89 -14.10 -4.65
N VAL A 34 -13.06 -12.78 -4.53
CA VAL A 34 -12.29 -11.79 -5.29
C VAL A 34 -11.33 -11.08 -4.35
N LYS A 35 -10.08 -10.91 -4.77
CA LYS A 35 -9.08 -10.15 -4.01
C LYS A 35 -9.21 -8.66 -4.30
N MET A 36 -9.48 -7.86 -3.27
CA MET A 36 -9.58 -6.42 -3.32
C MET A 36 -8.35 -5.75 -2.68
N ILE A 37 -7.88 -4.65 -3.27
CA ILE A 37 -6.85 -3.75 -2.72
C ILE A 37 -7.41 -2.34 -2.78
N PHE A 38 -7.28 -1.55 -1.71
CA PHE A 38 -7.82 -0.20 -1.63
C PHE A 38 -6.67 0.80 -1.46
N ILE A 39 -6.58 1.80 -2.34
CA ILE A 39 -5.52 2.81 -2.32
C ILE A 39 -6.16 4.19 -2.16
N ASN A 40 -5.78 4.92 -1.10
CA ASN A 40 -6.18 6.31 -0.92
C ASN A 40 -5.29 7.19 -1.82
N GLN A 41 -5.78 7.49 -3.03
CA GLN A 41 -4.99 8.13 -4.07
C GLN A 41 -4.75 9.61 -3.75
N ASP A 42 -5.75 10.31 -3.24
CA ASP A 42 -5.65 11.72 -2.87
C ASP A 42 -4.58 11.95 -1.80
N SER A 43 -4.56 11.10 -0.76
CA SER A 43 -3.53 11.18 0.28
C SER A 43 -2.15 10.83 -0.27
N ALA A 44 -2.05 9.87 -1.19
CA ALA A 44 -0.78 9.54 -1.83
C ALA A 44 -0.22 10.72 -2.62
N ASP A 45 -1.06 11.42 -3.38
CA ASP A 45 -0.67 12.56 -4.21
C ASP A 45 -0.22 13.75 -3.35
N VAL A 46 -0.97 14.10 -2.30
CA VAL A 46 -0.60 15.16 -1.35
C VAL A 46 0.74 14.88 -0.67
N LEU A 47 1.00 13.63 -0.30
CA LEU A 47 2.28 13.22 0.29
C LEU A 47 3.42 13.31 -0.73
N ASN A 48 3.19 12.90 -1.97
CA ASN A 48 4.19 12.98 -3.03
C ASN A 48 4.60 14.44 -3.30
N ASP A 49 3.63 15.35 -3.38
CA ASP A 49 3.88 16.79 -3.54
C ASP A 49 4.66 17.36 -2.36
N SER A 50 4.29 16.98 -1.13
CA SER A 50 4.99 17.39 0.09
C SER A 50 6.44 16.91 0.11
N ILE A 51 6.69 15.66 -0.31
CA ILE A 51 8.04 15.10 -0.43
C ILE A 51 8.85 15.89 -1.45
N GLN A 52 8.25 16.22 -2.60
CA GLN A 52 8.93 16.96 -3.66
C GLN A 52 9.27 18.39 -3.24
N PHE A 53 8.33 19.10 -2.62
CA PHE A 53 8.55 20.43 -2.07
C PHE A 53 9.72 20.46 -1.07
N ASN A 54 9.81 19.47 -0.19
CA ASN A 54 10.91 19.34 0.76
C ASN A 54 12.24 19.05 0.05
N LYS A 55 12.27 18.25 -1.02
CA LYS A 55 13.48 18.01 -1.81
C LYS A 55 13.99 19.30 -2.44
N ASP A 56 13.09 20.10 -3.00
CA ASP A 56 13.44 21.38 -3.63
C ASP A 56 13.96 22.39 -2.58
N SER A 57 13.36 22.38 -1.39
CA SER A 57 13.82 23.18 -0.25
C SER A 57 15.22 22.77 0.23
N ILE A 58 15.50 21.47 0.32
CA ILE A 58 16.84 20.94 0.66
C ILE A 58 17.88 21.36 -0.39
N ALA A 59 17.54 21.27 -1.68
CA ALA A 59 18.41 21.69 -2.77
C ALA A 59 18.73 23.19 -2.68
N THR A 60 17.71 24.01 -2.42
CA THR A 60 17.85 25.47 -2.23
C THR A 60 18.75 25.79 -1.04
N ASN A 61 18.52 25.17 0.11
CA ASN A 61 19.36 25.35 1.30
C ASN A 61 20.82 24.95 1.04
N THR A 62 21.03 23.88 0.26
CA THR A 62 22.37 23.42 -0.11
C THR A 62 23.09 24.45 -0.99
N ALA A 63 22.38 25.02 -1.97
CA ALA A 63 22.91 26.08 -2.83
C ALA A 63 23.24 27.35 -2.03
N LEU A 64 22.34 27.79 -1.16
CA LEU A 64 22.57 28.95 -0.28
C LEU A 64 23.76 28.73 0.65
N ARG A 65 23.89 27.53 1.24
CA ARG A 65 25.03 27.20 2.10
C ARG A 65 26.35 27.26 1.33
N LYS A 66 26.36 26.84 0.06
CA LYS A 66 27.54 26.96 -0.80
C LYS A 66 27.90 28.44 -1.01
N VAL A 67 26.92 29.28 -1.35
CA VAL A 67 27.14 30.74 -1.51
C VAL A 67 27.67 31.37 -0.22
N ASN A 68 27.11 31.01 0.94
CA ASN A 68 27.62 31.49 2.23
C ASN A 68 29.06 31.05 2.47
N THR A 69 29.37 29.78 2.20
CA THR A 69 30.73 29.24 2.34
C THR A 69 31.73 29.99 1.46
N ASP A 70 31.36 30.25 0.21
CA ASP A 70 32.21 30.97 -0.73
C ASP A 70 32.37 32.45 -0.31
N SER A 71 31.32 33.08 0.20
CA SER A 71 31.37 34.45 0.74
C SER A 71 32.25 34.55 1.98
N MET A 72 32.20 33.57 2.87
CA MET A 72 33.08 33.48 4.05
C MET A 72 34.54 33.38 3.63
N LYS A 73 34.87 32.58 2.61
CA LYS A 73 36.26 32.48 2.10
C LYS A 73 36.77 33.82 1.58
N VAL A 74 35.97 34.53 0.79
CA VAL A 74 36.35 35.87 0.28
C VAL A 74 36.59 36.85 1.42
N LEU A 75 35.75 36.82 2.45
CA LEU A 75 35.92 37.66 3.64
C LEU A 75 37.16 37.25 4.46
N GLN A 76 37.45 35.96 4.58
CA GLN A 76 38.66 35.46 5.23
C GLN A 76 39.93 35.89 4.49
N ASP A 77 39.95 35.79 3.16
CA ASP A 77 41.06 36.28 2.34
C ASP A 77 41.27 37.80 2.52
N SER A 78 40.17 38.55 2.60
CA SER A 78 40.21 40.00 2.83
C SER A 78 40.68 40.33 4.26
N LEU A 79 40.26 39.54 5.25
CA LEU A 79 40.67 39.67 6.65
C LEU A 79 42.18 39.47 6.81
N ILE A 80 42.80 38.52 6.09
CA ILE A 80 44.27 38.34 6.11
C ILE A 80 45.02 39.62 5.71
N ILE A 81 44.50 40.35 4.71
CA ILE A 81 45.10 41.63 4.28
C ILE A 81 44.94 42.69 5.37
N VAL A 82 43.74 42.79 5.95
CA VAL A 82 43.44 43.72 7.05
C VAL A 82 44.31 43.43 8.28
N ASP A 83 44.44 42.16 8.66
CA ASP A 83 45.31 41.71 9.76
C ASP A 83 46.75 42.16 9.55
N THR A 84 47.25 42.05 8.31
CA THR A 84 48.61 42.48 7.95
C THR A 84 48.78 44.00 8.10
N LEU A 85 47.77 44.79 7.71
CA LEU A 85 47.79 46.25 7.85
C LEU A 85 47.76 46.68 9.34
N VAL A 86 46.90 46.05 10.13
CA VAL A 86 46.81 46.29 11.58
C VAL A 86 48.14 45.92 12.25
N ALA A 87 48.73 44.77 11.91
CA ALA A 87 50.05 44.36 12.43
C ALA A 87 51.18 45.32 12.02
N ALA A 88 51.04 46.02 10.89
CA ALA A 88 51.96 47.07 10.46
C ALA A 88 51.72 48.43 11.15
N GLY A 89 50.83 48.50 12.15
CA GLY A 89 50.54 49.69 12.94
C GLY A 89 49.50 50.64 12.32
N LYS A 90 48.72 50.18 11.33
CA LYS A 90 47.61 50.94 10.74
C LYS A 90 46.33 50.73 11.56
N GLU A 91 46.25 51.42 12.69
CA GLU A 91 45.16 51.29 13.67
C GLU A 91 43.78 51.64 13.07
N GLU A 92 43.72 52.46 12.02
CA GLU A 92 42.47 52.82 11.33
C GLU A 92 41.72 51.61 10.75
N TYR A 93 42.37 50.45 10.60
CA TYR A 93 41.77 49.22 10.09
C TYR A 93 41.24 48.27 11.17
N ILE A 94 41.44 48.55 12.46
CA ILE A 94 40.98 47.68 13.56
C ILE A 94 39.45 47.51 13.52
N GLU A 95 38.71 48.58 13.25
CA GLU A 95 37.24 48.50 13.14
C GLU A 95 36.79 47.64 11.94
N VAL A 96 37.54 47.68 10.83
CA VAL A 96 37.28 46.85 9.65
C VAL A 96 37.55 45.38 9.96
N GLN A 97 38.63 45.09 10.69
CA GLN A 97 38.99 43.75 11.15
C GLN A 97 37.87 43.14 12.00
N ASP A 98 37.40 43.87 13.01
CA ASP A 98 36.30 43.45 13.87
C ASP A 98 35.00 43.22 13.09
N LEU A 99 34.69 44.10 12.13
CA LEU A 99 33.52 43.95 11.25
C LEU A 99 33.61 42.68 10.39
N PHE A 100 34.77 42.38 9.82
CA PHE A 100 34.98 41.16 9.03
C PHE A 100 34.82 39.91 9.88
N ASN A 101 35.43 39.86 11.07
CA ASN A 101 35.26 38.75 12.01
C ASN A 101 33.78 38.52 12.35
N LYS A 102 33.07 39.57 12.75
CA LYS A 102 31.62 39.49 13.06
C LYS A 102 30.78 39.01 11.87
N THR A 103 31.13 39.45 10.66
CA THR A 103 30.40 39.05 9.45
C THR A 103 30.66 37.58 9.12
N ILE A 104 31.90 37.12 9.24
CA ILE A 104 32.27 35.70 9.06
C ILE A 104 31.53 34.82 10.08
N ASP A 105 31.51 35.22 11.35
CA ASP A 105 30.79 34.50 12.40
C ASP A 105 29.28 34.41 12.12
N SER A 106 28.69 35.53 11.68
CA SER A 106 27.28 35.59 11.32
C SER A 106 26.95 34.66 10.14
N LEU A 107 27.80 34.64 9.10
CA LEU A 107 27.63 33.74 7.96
C LEU A 107 27.80 32.26 8.36
N SER A 108 28.71 31.97 9.29
CA SER A 108 28.90 30.63 9.85
C SER A 108 27.62 30.13 10.54
N ILE A 109 27.02 30.97 11.38
CA ILE A 109 25.75 30.66 12.07
C ILE A 109 24.62 30.39 11.06
N VAL A 110 24.53 31.19 9.99
CA VAL A 110 23.53 30.98 8.94
C VAL A 110 23.79 29.66 8.20
N SER A 111 25.05 29.35 7.89
CA SER A 111 25.44 28.07 7.26
C SER A 111 25.02 26.86 8.09
N ASP A 112 25.26 26.91 9.41
CA ASP A 112 24.85 25.87 10.35
C ASP A 112 23.33 25.74 10.44
N SER A 113 22.62 26.87 10.46
CA SER A 113 21.15 26.90 10.46
C SER A 113 20.59 26.24 9.20
N LEU A 114 21.09 26.61 8.01
CA LEU A 114 20.71 25.99 6.74
C LEU A 114 20.98 24.47 6.74
N SER A 115 22.13 24.06 7.27
CA SER A 115 22.47 22.65 7.43
C SER A 115 21.49 21.90 8.33
N SER A 116 21.10 22.51 9.47
CA SER A 116 20.11 21.97 10.39
C SER A 116 18.73 21.83 9.74
N TYR A 117 18.25 22.87 9.05
CA TYR A 117 16.97 22.82 8.34
C TYR A 117 16.95 21.73 7.27
N SER A 118 18.01 21.59 6.47
CA SER A 118 18.10 20.50 5.48
C SER A 118 18.04 19.11 6.12
N LYS A 119 18.64 18.91 7.29
CA LYS A 119 18.56 17.63 8.03
C LYS A 119 17.14 17.35 8.50
N GLN A 120 16.45 18.35 9.02
CA GLN A 120 15.05 18.22 9.47
C GLN A 120 14.13 17.87 8.30
N LEU A 121 14.25 18.57 7.17
CA LEU A 121 13.49 18.25 5.95
C LEU A 121 13.78 16.83 5.43
N THR A 122 15.03 16.40 5.51
CA THR A 122 15.42 15.03 5.12
C THR A 122 14.76 13.97 6.02
N ALA A 123 14.72 14.22 7.33
CA ALA A 123 14.04 13.35 8.28
C ALA A 123 12.53 13.29 8.01
N ILE A 124 11.89 14.45 7.80
CA ILE A 124 10.47 14.54 7.44
C ILE A 124 10.19 13.74 6.17
N ASN A 125 10.99 13.92 5.11
CA ASN A 125 10.82 13.17 3.87
C ASN A 125 10.95 11.66 4.05
N THR A 126 11.82 11.22 4.94
CA THR A 126 11.97 9.80 5.27
C THR A 126 10.67 9.26 5.87
N GLU A 127 10.05 9.98 6.79
CA GLU A 127 8.77 9.58 7.38
C GLU A 127 7.61 9.65 6.39
N LEU A 128 7.49 10.72 5.60
CA LEU A 128 6.46 10.83 4.56
C LEU A 128 6.56 9.70 3.53
N THR A 129 7.78 9.32 3.14
CA THR A 129 8.00 8.20 2.19
C THR A 129 7.54 6.87 2.78
N LYS A 130 7.72 6.65 4.10
CA LYS A 130 7.19 5.46 4.78
C LYS A 130 5.67 5.43 4.74
N ILE A 131 5.02 6.56 5.05
CA ILE A 131 3.55 6.67 5.02
C ILE A 131 3.03 6.43 3.60
N LEU A 132 3.64 7.05 2.59
CA LEU A 132 3.30 6.84 1.18
C LEU A 132 3.45 5.37 0.78
N THR A 133 4.47 4.67 1.29
CA THR A 133 4.66 3.23 1.05
C THR A 133 3.54 2.40 1.66
N VAL A 134 3.02 2.77 2.84
CA VAL A 134 1.89 2.08 3.48
C VAL A 134 0.60 2.28 2.67
N ILE A 135 0.33 3.50 2.22
CA ILE A 135 -0.83 3.81 1.36
C ILE A 135 -0.76 3.03 0.05
N ASN A 136 0.40 3.03 -0.63
CA ASN A 136 0.59 2.31 -1.89
C ASN A 136 0.55 0.79 -1.75
N LYS A 137 0.74 0.24 -0.54
CA LYS A 137 0.53 -1.20 -0.27
C LYS A 137 -0.95 -1.56 -0.08
N GLY A 138 -1.82 -0.56 -0.03
CA GLY A 138 -3.25 -0.73 0.22
C GLY A 138 -3.58 -1.16 1.65
N THR A 139 -2.70 -0.84 2.61
CA THR A 139 -2.98 -1.03 4.04
C THR A 139 -4.07 -0.04 4.45
N VAL A 140 -5.29 -0.53 4.63
CA VAL A 140 -6.44 0.27 5.04
C VAL A 140 -7.23 -0.47 6.12
N GLN A 141 -8.02 0.26 6.91
CA GLN A 141 -9.03 -0.31 7.79
C GLN A 141 -10.39 -0.20 7.12
N LEU A 142 -11.05 -1.34 6.88
CA LEU A 142 -12.45 -1.36 6.45
C LEU A 142 -13.32 -1.33 7.71
N GLN A 143 -14.06 -0.23 7.92
CA GLN A 143 -14.88 -0.05 9.12
C GLN A 143 -16.13 -0.92 9.10
N HIS A 144 -16.72 -1.06 7.92
CA HIS A 144 -17.88 -1.90 7.69
C HIS A 144 -17.82 -2.46 6.28
N THR A 145 -18.21 -3.73 6.10
CA THR A 145 -18.38 -4.33 4.78
C THR A 145 -19.58 -5.24 4.83
N SER A 146 -20.48 -5.14 3.84
CA SER A 146 -21.66 -5.98 3.76
C SER A 146 -22.01 -6.34 2.33
N ILE A 147 -22.63 -7.51 2.16
CA ILE A 147 -23.20 -8.00 0.91
C ILE A 147 -24.63 -7.45 0.81
N LEU A 148 -24.95 -6.74 -0.27
CA LEU A 148 -26.23 -6.03 -0.42
C LEU A 148 -27.39 -6.99 -0.65
N GLU A 149 -27.16 -8.14 -1.29
CA GLU A 149 -28.22 -9.10 -1.64
C GLU A 149 -28.83 -9.80 -0.40
N ASN A 150 -28.01 -10.09 0.61
CA ASN A 150 -28.44 -10.86 1.80
C ASN A 150 -28.19 -10.14 3.13
N GLY A 151 -27.56 -8.95 3.11
CA GLY A 151 -27.23 -8.17 4.30
C GLY A 151 -26.13 -8.78 5.18
N ALA A 152 -25.40 -9.79 4.69
CA ALA A 152 -24.34 -10.42 5.46
C ALA A 152 -23.18 -9.44 5.68
N GLU A 153 -22.77 -9.28 6.93
CA GLU A 153 -21.61 -8.47 7.31
C GLU A 153 -20.31 -9.28 7.19
N LEU A 154 -19.26 -8.63 6.70
CA LEU A 154 -17.92 -9.17 6.56
C LEU A 154 -16.99 -8.38 7.48
N SER A 155 -16.26 -9.12 8.31
CA SER A 155 -15.26 -8.54 9.22
C SER A 155 -13.87 -8.87 8.72
N TYR A 156 -12.99 -7.87 8.74
CA TYR A 156 -11.60 -8.00 8.32
C TYR A 156 -10.68 -7.51 9.43
N GLU A 157 -9.47 -8.06 9.48
CA GLU A 157 -8.45 -7.57 10.41
C GLU A 157 -7.98 -6.18 10.00
N ASP A 158 -7.73 -5.35 11.00
CA ASP A 158 -7.16 -4.02 10.81
C ASP A 158 -5.81 -4.11 10.09
N SER A 159 -5.56 -3.18 9.17
CA SER A 159 -4.28 -3.06 8.44
C SER A 159 -3.97 -4.21 7.46
N THR A 160 -4.98 -4.92 6.99
CA THR A 160 -4.80 -5.89 5.89
C THR A 160 -4.47 -5.14 4.57
N THR A 161 -3.56 -5.68 3.76
CA THR A 161 -3.17 -5.10 2.45
C THR A 161 -4.06 -5.57 1.29
N SER A 162 -4.81 -6.65 1.51
CA SER A 162 -5.75 -7.18 0.53
C SER A 162 -6.89 -7.94 1.19
N PHE A 163 -8.10 -7.77 0.69
CA PHE A 163 -9.33 -8.29 1.28
C PHE A 163 -9.94 -9.32 0.35
N ARG A 164 -10.29 -10.49 0.88
CA ARG A 164 -10.99 -11.52 0.10
C ARG A 164 -12.49 -11.35 0.32
N LEU A 165 -13.20 -10.94 -0.74
CA LEU A 165 -14.63 -10.74 -0.72
C LEU A 165 -15.33 -11.97 -1.34
N PRO A 166 -16.23 -12.64 -0.61
CA PRO A 166 -16.85 -13.89 -1.06
C PRO A 166 -18.01 -13.67 -2.04
N LEU A 167 -17.95 -14.32 -3.19
CA LEU A 167 -18.99 -14.28 -4.22
C LEU A 167 -20.12 -15.28 -3.90
N LEU A 168 -21.36 -14.87 -4.11
CA LEU A 168 -22.55 -15.69 -3.86
C LEU A 168 -22.64 -16.84 -4.87
N LEU A 169 -22.80 -18.07 -4.37
CA LEU A 169 -22.89 -19.27 -5.20
C LEU A 169 -24.22 -19.41 -5.96
N ALA A 170 -25.31 -18.91 -5.38
CA ALA A 170 -26.66 -19.03 -5.94
C ALA A 170 -27.03 -17.88 -6.89
N SER A 171 -26.05 -17.05 -7.25
CA SER A 171 -26.22 -15.83 -8.05
C SER A 171 -25.06 -15.70 -9.03
N ASN A 172 -25.31 -15.04 -10.16
CA ASN A 172 -24.27 -14.62 -11.09
C ASN A 172 -23.75 -13.20 -10.80
N GLN A 173 -24.23 -12.59 -9.71
CA GLN A 173 -23.85 -11.26 -9.27
C GLN A 173 -23.71 -11.20 -7.74
N THR A 174 -22.72 -10.44 -7.27
CA THR A 174 -22.59 -10.05 -5.85
C THR A 174 -22.24 -8.58 -5.75
N SER A 175 -22.92 -7.86 -4.86
CA SER A 175 -22.77 -6.42 -4.68
C SER A 175 -22.42 -6.11 -3.23
N TYR A 176 -21.50 -5.18 -3.02
CA TYR A 176 -20.96 -4.85 -1.71
C TYR A 176 -21.19 -3.38 -1.37
N ARG A 177 -21.38 -3.12 -0.08
CA ARG A 177 -21.14 -1.81 0.55
C ARG A 177 -19.90 -1.91 1.42
N ILE A 178 -18.99 -0.96 1.27
CA ILE A 178 -17.71 -0.92 1.99
C ILE A 178 -17.54 0.48 2.56
N THR A 179 -17.41 0.60 3.88
CA THR A 179 -17.22 1.88 4.56
C THR A 179 -15.74 2.05 4.90
N ILE A 180 -15.15 3.13 4.39
CA ILE A 180 -13.76 3.51 4.65
C ILE A 180 -13.76 4.97 5.11
N ASP A 181 -13.17 5.24 6.26
CA ASP A 181 -13.11 6.58 6.87
C ASP A 181 -14.48 7.31 6.93
N GLY A 182 -15.53 6.57 7.28
CA GLY A 182 -16.91 7.08 7.36
C GLY A 182 -17.60 7.34 6.03
N ILE A 183 -16.94 7.03 4.90
CA ILE A 183 -17.50 7.17 3.55
C ILE A 183 -17.91 5.79 3.04
N ASP A 184 -19.14 5.69 2.54
CA ASP A 184 -19.69 4.47 1.95
C ASP A 184 -19.36 4.38 0.46
N TYR A 185 -18.68 3.29 0.10
CA TYR A 185 -18.40 2.89 -1.27
C TYR A 185 -19.22 1.66 -1.66
N SER A 186 -19.47 1.50 -2.94
CA SER A 186 -20.16 0.36 -3.52
C SER A 186 -19.40 -0.24 -4.68
N ILE A 187 -19.45 -1.56 -4.82
CA ILE A 187 -18.92 -2.29 -5.98
C ILE A 187 -19.77 -3.53 -6.23
N ALA A 188 -20.05 -3.82 -7.50
CA ALA A 188 -20.79 -5.00 -7.93
C ALA A 188 -19.98 -5.79 -8.94
N PHE A 189 -19.97 -7.11 -8.76
CA PHE A 189 -19.31 -8.06 -9.64
C PHE A 189 -20.33 -8.94 -10.32
N THR A 190 -20.10 -9.24 -11.60
CA THR A 190 -20.79 -10.30 -12.34
C THR A 190 -19.79 -11.41 -12.68
N TYR A 191 -20.24 -12.65 -12.69
CA TYR A 191 -19.39 -13.82 -12.90
C TYR A 191 -20.21 -15.06 -13.28
N GLU A 192 -19.52 -16.08 -13.78
CA GLU A 192 -20.09 -17.40 -14.06
C GLU A 192 -19.50 -18.44 -13.13
N THR A 193 -20.34 -19.10 -12.34
CA THR A 193 -19.91 -20.17 -11.44
C THR A 193 -19.79 -21.50 -12.19
N PHE A 194 -18.72 -22.24 -11.96
CA PHE A 194 -18.54 -23.58 -12.50
C PHE A 194 -17.88 -24.50 -11.47
N GLU A 195 -18.15 -25.79 -11.58
CA GLU A 195 -17.52 -26.82 -10.76
C GLU A 195 -16.31 -27.40 -11.48
N SER A 196 -15.22 -27.58 -10.75
CA SER A 196 -14.03 -28.28 -11.20
C SER A 196 -13.64 -29.34 -10.17
N ILE A 197 -13.02 -30.42 -10.63
CA ILE A 197 -12.49 -31.45 -9.74
C ILE A 197 -10.98 -31.29 -9.70
N ASP A 198 -10.41 -31.07 -8.52
CA ASP A 198 -8.98 -30.92 -8.37
C ASP A 198 -8.23 -32.27 -8.45
N LYS A 199 -6.89 -32.23 -8.41
CA LYS A 199 -6.04 -33.44 -8.47
C LYS A 199 -6.25 -34.39 -7.29
N ALA A 200 -6.82 -33.90 -6.19
CA ALA A 200 -7.16 -34.67 -4.99
C ALA A 200 -8.58 -35.25 -5.06
N ARG A 201 -9.29 -35.11 -6.19
CA ARG A 201 -10.70 -35.50 -6.39
C ARG A 201 -11.68 -34.72 -5.51
N VAL A 202 -11.29 -33.54 -5.06
CA VAL A 202 -12.18 -32.63 -4.34
C VAL A 202 -12.86 -31.74 -5.37
N ALA A 203 -14.19 -31.69 -5.32
CA ALA A 203 -14.95 -30.72 -6.09
C ALA A 203 -14.66 -29.31 -5.54
N LYS A 204 -14.49 -28.34 -6.45
CA LYS A 204 -14.27 -26.92 -6.15
C LYS A 204 -15.21 -26.10 -7.02
N VAL A 205 -16.03 -25.25 -6.40
CA VAL A 205 -16.77 -24.22 -7.12
C VAL A 205 -15.82 -23.03 -7.35
N SER A 206 -15.75 -22.56 -8.58
CA SER A 206 -14.96 -21.39 -8.98
C SER A 206 -15.84 -20.40 -9.73
N ALA A 207 -15.48 -19.13 -9.71
CA ALA A 207 -16.12 -18.09 -10.50
C ALA A 207 -15.17 -17.63 -11.60
N GLY A 208 -15.59 -17.74 -12.87
CA GLY A 208 -14.87 -17.26 -14.04
C GLY A 208 -15.60 -16.10 -14.70
N ASN A 209 -14.99 -15.52 -15.75
CA ASN A 209 -15.54 -14.36 -16.44
C ASN A 209 -15.89 -13.22 -15.47
N LEU A 210 -15.06 -13.01 -14.45
CA LEU A 210 -15.28 -11.98 -13.44
C LEU A 210 -15.18 -10.60 -14.10
N GLU A 211 -16.24 -9.81 -13.99
CA GLU A 211 -16.28 -8.42 -14.44
C GLU A 211 -16.82 -7.51 -13.33
N VAL A 212 -16.38 -6.24 -13.34
CA VAL A 212 -16.94 -5.21 -12.47
C VAL A 212 -18.13 -4.57 -13.19
N LEU A 213 -19.33 -4.78 -12.65
CA LEU A 213 -20.57 -4.25 -13.22
C LEU A 213 -20.74 -2.75 -12.93
N SER A 214 -20.45 -2.33 -11.70
CA SER A 214 -20.56 -0.94 -11.26
C SER A 214 -19.73 -0.67 -10.01
N HIS A 215 -19.31 0.57 -9.81
CA HIS A 215 -18.65 1.01 -8.59
C HIS A 215 -18.89 2.49 -8.29
N SER A 216 -18.63 2.91 -7.05
CA SER A 216 -18.61 4.31 -6.64
C SER A 216 -17.23 4.82 -6.19
N PHE A 217 -16.17 4.01 -6.38
CA PHE A 217 -14.78 4.43 -6.24
C PHE A 217 -14.37 5.39 -7.36
N ASP A 218 -13.36 6.23 -7.14
CA ASP A 218 -12.90 7.21 -8.15
C ASP A 218 -12.37 6.53 -9.40
N SER A 219 -11.64 5.44 -9.23
CA SER A 219 -11.22 4.56 -10.32
C SER A 219 -10.91 3.15 -9.83
N LEU A 220 -10.74 2.22 -10.77
CA LEU A 220 -10.30 0.86 -10.45
C LEU A 220 -9.45 0.26 -11.56
N THR A 221 -8.70 -0.78 -11.20
CA THR A 221 -8.00 -1.66 -12.13
C THR A 221 -8.32 -3.11 -11.79
N LEU A 222 -8.83 -3.84 -12.76
CA LEU A 222 -9.02 -5.29 -12.68
C LEU A 222 -7.83 -5.99 -13.36
N ASN A 223 -7.10 -6.81 -12.62
CA ASN A 223 -6.01 -7.62 -13.12
C ASN A 223 -6.40 -9.10 -13.14
N CYS A 224 -6.45 -9.68 -14.35
CA CYS A 224 -6.77 -11.09 -14.57
C CYS A 224 -5.57 -11.81 -15.24
N PRO A 225 -4.92 -12.77 -14.57
CA PRO A 225 -3.80 -13.51 -15.14
C PRO A 225 -4.17 -14.40 -16.36
N SER A 226 -5.34 -15.05 -16.32
CA SER A 226 -5.97 -15.80 -17.44
C SER A 226 -7.41 -16.18 -17.07
N ASP A 227 -8.34 -16.13 -18.04
CA ASP A 227 -9.77 -16.50 -17.90
C ASP A 227 -10.58 -15.76 -16.81
N CYS A 228 -10.01 -14.69 -16.23
CA CYS A 228 -10.60 -13.90 -15.13
C CYS A 228 -11.23 -14.78 -14.03
N ILE A 229 -10.50 -15.82 -13.60
CA ILE A 229 -10.90 -16.62 -12.44
C ILE A 229 -10.79 -15.76 -11.18
N SER A 230 -11.87 -15.67 -10.42
CA SER A 230 -12.00 -14.72 -9.30
C SER A 230 -10.92 -14.87 -8.24
N ASP A 231 -10.56 -16.12 -7.91
CA ASP A 231 -9.58 -16.43 -6.86
C ASP A 231 -8.17 -15.93 -7.21
N ASP A 232 -7.88 -15.78 -8.52
CA ASP A 232 -6.63 -15.29 -9.08
C ASP A 232 -6.72 -13.81 -9.51
N ALA A 233 -7.95 -13.29 -9.65
CA ALA A 233 -8.21 -11.91 -10.02
C ALA A 233 -7.91 -10.98 -8.85
N THR A 234 -7.27 -9.85 -9.16
CA THR A 234 -7.06 -8.77 -8.20
C THR A 234 -7.73 -7.50 -8.71
N VAL A 235 -8.56 -6.90 -7.87
CA VAL A 235 -9.23 -5.63 -8.11
C VAL A 235 -8.59 -4.59 -7.20
N THR A 236 -7.91 -3.62 -7.80
CA THR A 236 -7.38 -2.47 -7.08
C THR A 236 -8.34 -1.31 -7.27
N VAL A 237 -8.85 -0.74 -6.18
CA VAL A 237 -9.72 0.44 -6.20
C VAL A 237 -9.00 1.64 -5.62
N TYR A 238 -9.26 2.81 -6.19
CA TYR A 238 -8.72 4.10 -5.77
C TYR A 238 -9.85 4.96 -5.23
N PHE A 239 -9.61 5.57 -4.06
CA PHE A 239 -10.56 6.39 -3.31
C PHE A 239 -9.85 7.54 -2.59
#